data_AF-I5AS16-F1
#
_entry.id   AF-I5AS16-F1
#
_cell.length_a   1.000
_cell.length_b   1.000
_cell.length_c   1.000
_cell.angle_alpha   90.00
_cell.angle_beta   90.00
_cell.angle_gamma   90.00
#
_symmetry.space_group_name_H-M   'P 1'
#
loop_
_entity.id
_entity.type
_entity.pdbx_description
1 polymer ?
#
loop_
_entity_poly.entity_id
_entity_poly.type
_entity_poly.pdbx_seq_one_letter_code
_entity_poly.pdbx_strand_id
1 'polypeptide(L)'
;MGRKKKICLISLTIALLGITIFAVRLHFEIEKKTREAIFDHYIYARNYACMLISCKRKGSEYVYALEKTPNTDAVIEYLQKEGYPITYEIIETDYEKGMKVLQRFRKDHGIEHIEAVRGFFVTSLAGEGYTWKFDGDDTYWYE
;
A
#
# COMPACT_ATOMS: atom_id res chain seq x y z
N MET A 1 33.11 46.84 2.78
CA MET A 1 31.65 46.56 2.74
C MET A 1 30.98 47.14 3.99
N GLY A 2 30.02 48.07 3.85
CA GLY A 2 29.41 48.76 5.00
C GLY A 2 28.56 47.84 5.89
N ARG A 3 28.45 48.16 7.20
CA ARG A 3 27.77 47.36 8.23
C ARG A 3 26.36 46.91 7.83
N LYS A 4 25.59 47.80 7.19
CA LYS A 4 24.24 47.52 6.66
C LYS A 4 24.22 46.43 5.56
N LYS A 5 25.22 46.43 4.65
CA LYS A 5 25.33 45.40 3.59
C LYS A 5 25.65 44.02 4.16
N LYS A 6 26.47 43.94 5.24
CA LYS A 6 26.76 42.67 5.94
C LYS A 6 25.51 42.09 6.61
N ILE A 7 24.73 42.92 7.31
CA ILE A 7 23.48 42.49 7.96
C ILE A 7 22.46 41.99 6.94
N CYS A 8 22.32 42.70 5.82
CA CYS A 8 21.46 42.28 4.72
C CYS A 8 21.88 40.92 4.15
N LEU A 9 23.18 40.73 3.90
CA LEU A 9 23.72 39.46 3.40
C LEU A 9 23.43 38.30 4.36
N ILE A 10 23.69 38.48 5.67
CA ILE A 10 23.45 37.45 6.69
C ILE A 10 21.96 37.08 6.75
N SER A 11 21.07 38.08 6.71
CA SER A 11 19.62 37.85 6.74
C SER A 11 19.15 37.08 5.50
N LEU A 12 19.71 37.40 4.32
CA LEU A 12 19.43 36.68 3.08
C LEU A 12 19.90 35.23 3.15
N THR A 13 21.10 34.97 3.69
CA THR A 13 21.63 33.62 3.89
C THR A 13 20.74 32.80 4.83
N ILE A 14 20.28 33.38 5.94
CA ILE A 14 19.37 32.71 6.88
C ILE A 14 18.03 32.40 6.20
N ALA A 15 17.48 33.33 5.42
CA ALA A 15 16.24 33.11 4.69
C ALA A 15 16.37 31.98 3.66
N LEU A 16 17.48 31.96 2.90
CA LEU A 16 17.79 30.89 1.94
C LEU A 16 17.90 29.53 2.64
N LEU A 17 18.66 29.45 3.74
CA LEU A 17 18.76 28.23 4.53
C LEU A 17 17.39 27.76 5.04
N GLY A 18 16.56 28.67 5.53
CA GLY A 18 15.21 28.36 6.00
C GLY A 18 14.32 27.77 4.89
N ILE A 19 14.34 28.36 3.69
CA ILE A 19 13.59 27.87 2.53
C ILE A 19 14.09 26.47 2.12
N THR A 20 15.41 26.26 2.08
CA THR A 20 15.99 24.96 1.73
C THR A 20 15.60 23.89 2.74
N ILE A 21 15.69 24.16 4.05
CA ILE A 21 15.28 23.21 5.10
C ILE A 21 13.80 22.86 4.96
N PHE A 22 12.94 23.85 4.71
CA PHE A 22 11.51 23.61 4.51
C PHE A 22 11.24 22.74 3.28
N ALA A 23 11.88 23.03 2.14
CA ALA A 23 11.73 22.26 0.92
C ALA A 23 12.17 20.79 1.10
N VAL A 24 13.29 20.57 1.79
CA VAL A 24 13.79 19.22 2.11
C VAL A 24 12.81 18.48 3.01
N ARG A 25 12.26 19.11 4.06
CA ARG A 25 11.25 18.48 4.93
C ARG A 25 9.99 18.08 4.15
N LEU A 26 9.48 18.98 3.31
CA LEU A 26 8.31 18.70 2.49
C LEU A 26 8.56 17.52 1.54
N HIS A 27 9.76 17.45 0.96
CA HIS A 27 10.16 16.32 0.12
C HIS A 27 10.16 15.00 0.88
N PHE A 28 10.80 14.94 2.06
CA PHE A 28 10.81 13.76 2.91
C PHE A 28 9.40 13.32 3.34
N GLU A 29 8.51 14.26 3.68
CA GLU A 29 7.12 13.93 4.02
C GLU A 29 6.35 13.33 2.85
N ILE A 30 6.57 13.84 1.64
CA ILE A 30 5.97 13.32 0.40
C ILE A 30 6.47 11.91 0.11
N GLU A 31 7.78 11.67 0.22
CA GLU A 31 8.38 10.36 0.02
C GLU A 31 7.86 9.35 1.05
N LYS A 32 7.80 9.75 2.32
CA LYS A 32 7.27 8.91 3.40
C LYS A 32 5.83 8.48 3.12
N LYS A 33 4.93 9.43 2.81
CA LYS A 33 3.53 9.12 2.48
C LYS A 33 3.40 8.23 1.25
N THR A 34 4.28 8.39 0.27
CA THR A 34 4.31 7.56 -0.94
C THR A 34 4.70 6.13 -0.60
N ARG A 35 5.72 5.95 0.24
CA ARG A 35 6.16 4.63 0.71
C ARG A 35 5.07 3.92 1.53
N GLU A 36 4.42 4.64 2.44
CA GLU A 36 3.31 4.11 3.25
C GLU A 36 2.16 3.64 2.35
N ALA A 37 1.75 4.46 1.37
CA ALA A 37 0.70 4.08 0.43
C ALA A 37 1.08 2.86 -0.41
N ILE A 38 2.32 2.76 -0.91
CA ILE A 38 2.79 1.58 -1.65
C ILE A 38 2.70 0.33 -0.77
N PHE A 39 3.14 0.44 0.49
CA PHE A 39 3.09 -0.66 1.44
C PHE A 39 1.65 -1.12 1.70
N ASP A 40 0.72 -0.18 1.94
CA ASP A 40 -0.68 -0.48 2.18
C ASP A 40 -1.35 -1.18 0.98
N HIS A 41 -1.05 -0.73 -0.25
CA HIS A 41 -1.55 -1.36 -1.46
C HIS A 41 -0.92 -2.73 -1.72
N TYR A 42 0.33 -2.92 -1.31
CA TYR A 42 0.99 -4.22 -1.38
C TYR A 42 0.31 -5.22 -0.45
N ILE A 43 0.07 -4.86 0.82
CA ILE A 43 -0.65 -5.70 1.78
C ILE A 43 -2.06 -6.02 1.29
N TYR A 44 -2.76 -5.02 0.75
CA TYR A 44 -4.07 -5.19 0.13
C TYR A 44 -4.06 -6.22 -1.01
N ALA A 45 -3.18 -6.04 -2.00
CA ALA A 45 -3.06 -6.94 -3.14
C ALA A 45 -2.77 -8.37 -2.68
N ARG A 46 -1.79 -8.52 -1.77
CA ARG A 46 -1.32 -9.80 -1.26
C ARG A 46 -2.43 -10.60 -0.55
N ASN A 47 -3.30 -9.92 0.19
CA ASN A 47 -4.44 -10.56 0.87
C ASN A 47 -5.51 -11.07 -0.09
N TYR A 48 -5.71 -10.40 -1.23
CA TYR A 48 -6.58 -10.89 -2.30
C TYR A 48 -5.89 -11.87 -3.25
N ALA A 49 -4.68 -12.32 -2.91
CA ALA A 49 -3.82 -13.10 -3.80
C ALA A 49 -3.66 -12.42 -5.17
N CYS A 50 -3.50 -11.11 -5.22
CA CYS A 50 -3.16 -10.34 -6.40
C CYS A 50 -1.68 -9.92 -6.35
N MET A 51 -1.09 -9.63 -7.50
CA MET A 51 0.19 -8.93 -7.59
C MET A 51 -0.03 -7.43 -7.74
N LEU A 52 0.69 -6.62 -6.97
CA LEU A 52 0.73 -5.17 -7.17
C LEU A 52 1.72 -4.85 -8.29
N ILE A 53 1.22 -4.48 -9.47
CA ILE A 53 2.05 -4.20 -10.65
C ILE A 53 2.63 -2.78 -10.60
N SER A 54 1.83 -1.83 -10.12
CA SER A 54 2.31 -0.46 -9.89
C SER A 54 1.46 0.26 -8.86
N CYS A 55 2.06 1.24 -8.20
CA CYS A 55 1.36 2.23 -7.40
C CYS A 55 2.03 3.58 -7.65
N LYS A 56 1.31 4.52 -8.26
CA LYS A 56 1.81 5.83 -8.65
C LYS A 56 0.93 6.92 -8.08
N ARG A 57 1.57 7.95 -7.54
CA ARG A 57 0.86 9.14 -7.07
C ARG A 57 0.37 9.98 -8.26
N LYS A 58 -0.92 10.32 -8.28
CA LYS A 58 -1.56 11.22 -9.25
C LYS A 58 -2.28 12.33 -8.48
N GLY A 59 -1.59 13.46 -8.29
CA GLY A 59 -2.10 14.56 -7.47
C GLY A 59 -2.15 14.19 -5.97
N SER A 60 -3.35 14.21 -5.40
CA SER A 60 -3.61 13.80 -4.00
C SER A 60 -3.89 12.31 -3.84
N GLU A 61 -4.09 11.57 -4.93
CA GLU A 61 -4.52 10.17 -4.91
C GLU A 61 -3.40 9.23 -5.37
N TYR A 62 -3.57 7.94 -5.07
CA TYR A 62 -2.72 6.86 -5.57
C TYR A 62 -3.50 6.04 -6.57
N VAL A 63 -2.94 5.88 -7.76
CA VAL A 63 -3.45 4.97 -8.79
C VAL A 63 -2.59 3.73 -8.75
N TYR A 64 -3.23 2.59 -8.56
CA TYR A 64 -2.57 1.30 -8.51
C TYR A 64 -3.09 0.40 -9.63
N ALA A 65 -2.29 -0.60 -9.97
CA ALA A 65 -2.66 -1.64 -10.93
C ALA A 65 -2.41 -3.00 -10.29
N LEU A 66 -3.40 -3.88 -10.38
CA LEU A 66 -3.34 -5.23 -9.85
C LEU A 66 -3.40 -6.24 -10.99
N GLU A 67 -2.75 -7.38 -10.77
CA GLU A 67 -2.89 -8.55 -11.64
C GLU A 67 -3.38 -9.74 -10.82
N LYS A 68 -4.30 -10.52 -11.40
CA LYS A 68 -4.75 -11.78 -10.81
C LYS A 68 -3.59 -12.78 -10.74
N THR A 69 -3.52 -13.52 -9.64
CA THR A 69 -2.78 -14.77 -9.58
C THR A 69 -3.74 -15.95 -9.76
N PRO A 70 -3.25 -17.19 -9.94
CA PRO A 70 -4.10 -18.38 -10.01
C PRO A 70 -5.02 -18.58 -8.78
N ASN A 71 -4.71 -17.96 -7.63
CA ASN A 71 -5.49 -18.09 -6.40
C ASN A 71 -6.47 -16.92 -6.15
N THR A 72 -6.45 -15.86 -6.97
CA THR A 72 -7.32 -14.69 -6.75
C THR A 72 -8.80 -15.08 -6.75
N ASP A 73 -9.23 -15.86 -7.75
CA ASP A 73 -10.63 -16.25 -7.88
C ASP A 73 -11.08 -17.16 -6.73
N ALA A 74 -10.19 -18.02 -6.22
CA ALA A 74 -10.46 -18.87 -5.06
C ALA A 74 -10.67 -18.05 -3.77
N VAL A 75 -9.84 -17.02 -3.55
CA VAL A 75 -10.01 -16.11 -2.39
C VAL A 75 -11.33 -15.34 -2.50
N ILE A 76 -11.68 -14.85 -3.69
CA ILE A 76 -12.95 -14.14 -3.93
C ILE A 76 -14.13 -15.08 -3.67
N GLU A 77 -14.10 -16.29 -4.21
CA GLU A 77 -15.15 -17.29 -4.02
C GLU A 77 -15.30 -17.67 -2.53
N TYR A 78 -14.19 -17.86 -1.82
CA TYR A 78 -14.19 -18.12 -0.38
C TYR A 78 -14.87 -16.99 0.39
N LEU A 79 -14.47 -15.74 0.14
CA LEU A 79 -15.07 -14.57 0.77
C LEU A 79 -16.58 -14.46 0.48
N GLN A 80 -16.99 -14.72 -0.77
CA GLN A 80 -18.40 -14.72 -1.14
C GLN A 80 -19.19 -15.80 -0.40
N LYS A 81 -18.66 -17.02 -0.29
CA LYS A 81 -19.28 -18.13 0.45
C LYS A 81 -19.46 -17.82 1.94
N GLU A 82 -18.49 -17.14 2.53
CA GLU A 82 -18.51 -16.70 3.94
C GLU A 82 -19.38 -15.44 4.17
N GLY A 83 -20.06 -14.92 3.15
CA GLY A 83 -20.97 -13.78 3.27
C GLY A 83 -20.31 -12.41 3.18
N TYR A 84 -19.13 -12.33 2.57
CA TYR A 84 -18.41 -11.10 2.26
C TYR A 84 -18.51 -10.79 0.75
N PRO A 85 -19.50 -9.98 0.32
CA PRO A 85 -19.72 -9.72 -1.09
C PRO A 85 -18.59 -8.86 -1.67
N ILE A 86 -17.75 -9.48 -2.50
CA ILE A 86 -16.63 -8.85 -3.18
C ILE A 86 -16.49 -9.43 -4.60
N THR A 87 -16.04 -8.64 -5.56
CA THR A 87 -15.71 -9.08 -6.92
C THR A 87 -14.32 -8.59 -7.29
N TYR A 88 -13.71 -9.19 -8.31
CA TYR A 88 -12.42 -8.71 -8.81
C TYR A 88 -12.48 -7.26 -9.29
N GLU A 89 -13.57 -6.86 -9.95
CA GLU A 89 -13.79 -5.47 -10.38
C GLU A 89 -13.75 -4.49 -9.20
N ILE A 90 -14.39 -4.84 -8.07
CA ILE A 90 -14.32 -4.01 -6.85
C ILE A 90 -12.89 -3.99 -6.32
N ILE A 91 -12.20 -5.13 -6.31
CA ILE A 91 -10.82 -5.21 -5.83
C ILE A 91 -9.89 -4.30 -6.64
N GLU A 92 -10.08 -4.28 -7.95
CA GLU A 92 -9.28 -3.49 -8.90
C GLU A 92 -9.60 -1.99 -8.84
N THR A 93 -10.88 -1.62 -8.71
CA THR A 93 -11.33 -0.24 -8.91
C THR A 93 -11.67 0.53 -7.63
N ASP A 94 -11.94 -0.16 -6.52
CA ASP A 94 -12.39 0.45 -5.26
C ASP A 94 -11.63 -0.13 -4.06
N TYR A 95 -10.43 0.41 -3.85
CA TYR A 95 -9.53 0.07 -2.74
C TYR A 95 -10.25 0.13 -1.39
N GLU A 96 -11.01 1.20 -1.13
CA GLU A 96 -11.65 1.39 0.18
C GLU A 96 -12.67 0.30 0.46
N LYS A 97 -13.50 -0.04 -0.53
CA LYS A 97 -14.51 -1.09 -0.38
C LYS A 97 -13.86 -2.46 -0.25
N GLY A 98 -12.85 -2.76 -1.06
CA GLY A 98 -12.07 -3.99 -0.92
C GLY A 98 -11.40 -4.10 0.44
N MET A 99 -10.80 -3.02 0.95
CA MET A 99 -10.13 -3.01 2.25
C MET A 99 -11.12 -3.15 3.40
N LYS A 100 -12.29 -2.51 3.32
CA LYS A 100 -13.38 -2.68 4.30
C LYS A 100 -13.82 -4.14 4.43
N VAL A 101 -13.88 -4.87 3.32
CA VAL A 101 -14.17 -6.32 3.32
C VAL A 101 -13.10 -7.09 4.10
N LEU A 102 -11.82 -6.87 3.80
CA LEU A 102 -10.73 -7.55 4.52
C LEU A 102 -10.70 -7.17 6.01
N GLN A 103 -10.95 -5.92 6.35
CA GLN A 103 -11.00 -5.46 7.75
C GLN A 103 -12.16 -6.10 8.52
N ARG A 104 -13.33 -6.23 7.87
CA ARG A 104 -14.47 -6.92 8.44
C ARG A 104 -14.16 -8.40 8.65
N PHE A 105 -13.65 -9.07 7.62
CA PHE A 105 -13.20 -10.46 7.70
C PHE A 105 -12.19 -10.67 8.83
N ARG A 106 -11.17 -9.82 8.90
CA ARG A 106 -10.17 -9.82 9.96
C ARG A 106 -10.81 -9.78 11.35
N LYS A 107 -11.76 -8.86 11.56
CA LYS A 107 -12.46 -8.69 12.83
C LYS A 107 -13.34 -9.90 13.18
N ASP A 108 -14.12 -10.37 12.23
CA ASP A 108 -15.09 -11.45 12.41
C ASP A 108 -14.38 -12.78 12.72
N HIS A 109 -13.16 -12.99 12.19
CA HIS A 109 -12.33 -14.17 12.43
C HIS A 109 -11.27 -13.99 13.53
N GLY A 110 -11.29 -12.88 14.27
CA GLY A 110 -10.35 -12.65 15.40
C GLY A 110 -8.88 -12.54 14.98
N ILE A 111 -8.60 -12.14 13.75
CA ILE A 111 -7.24 -11.98 13.23
C ILE A 111 -6.66 -10.66 13.73
N GLU A 112 -5.47 -10.69 14.31
CA GLU A 112 -4.88 -9.51 14.95
C GLU A 112 -4.46 -8.43 13.94
N HIS A 113 -3.77 -8.86 12.88
CA HIS A 113 -3.15 -7.98 11.89
C HIS A 113 -3.72 -8.22 10.49
N ILE A 114 -3.84 -7.16 9.69
CA ILE A 114 -4.42 -7.27 8.34
C ILE A 114 -3.53 -8.13 7.43
N GLU A 115 -2.22 -8.12 7.66
CA GLU A 115 -1.19 -8.90 6.97
C GLU A 115 -1.34 -10.41 7.21
N ALA A 116 -1.97 -10.80 8.33
CA ALA A 116 -2.19 -12.19 8.69
C ALA A 116 -3.43 -12.79 8.01
N VAL A 117 -4.28 -11.97 7.37
CA VAL A 117 -5.46 -12.46 6.63
C VAL A 117 -5.07 -13.40 5.50
N ARG A 118 -4.00 -13.11 4.77
CA ARG A 118 -3.45 -14.04 3.77
C ARG A 118 -3.12 -15.40 4.36
N GLY A 119 -2.51 -15.44 5.54
CA GLY A 119 -2.16 -16.70 6.22
C GLY A 119 -3.39 -17.57 6.45
N PHE A 120 -4.50 -16.94 6.84
CA PHE A 120 -5.79 -17.62 6.97
C PHE A 120 -6.24 -18.25 5.65
N PHE A 121 -6.24 -17.50 4.54
CA PHE A 121 -6.63 -18.05 3.23
C PHE A 121 -5.69 -19.15 2.76
N VAL A 122 -4.38 -19.01 2.98
CA VAL A 122 -3.40 -20.05 2.67
C VAL A 122 -3.74 -21.34 3.39
N THR A 123 -4.01 -21.29 4.69
CA THR A 123 -4.36 -22.47 5.48
C THR A 123 -5.71 -23.07 5.08
N SER A 124 -6.75 -22.24 4.96
CA SER A 124 -8.10 -22.72 4.62
C SER A 124 -8.15 -23.34 3.22
N LEU A 125 -7.61 -22.66 2.22
CA LEU A 125 -7.66 -23.14 0.84
C LEU A 125 -6.68 -24.30 0.58
N ALA A 126 -5.57 -24.40 1.32
CA ALA A 126 -4.72 -25.58 1.25
C ALA A 126 -5.46 -26.86 1.68
N GLY A 127 -6.36 -26.75 2.67
CA GLY A 127 -7.25 -27.84 3.07
C GLY A 127 -8.25 -28.27 1.97
N GLU A 128 -8.53 -27.39 1.01
CA GLU A 128 -9.40 -27.64 -0.14
C GLU A 128 -8.63 -28.08 -1.41
N GLY A 129 -7.30 -28.27 -1.30
CA GLY A 129 -6.45 -28.73 -2.41
C GLY A 129 -5.87 -27.62 -3.27
N TYR A 130 -6.07 -26.34 -2.94
CA TYR A 130 -5.40 -25.25 -3.62
C TYR A 130 -3.92 -25.21 -3.25
N THR A 131 -3.07 -25.08 -4.27
CA THR A 131 -1.64 -24.91 -4.07
C THR A 131 -1.29 -23.43 -4.14
N TRP A 132 -0.81 -22.91 -3.03
CA TRP A 132 -0.18 -21.60 -3.00
C TRP A 132 1.25 -21.76 -3.51
N LYS A 133 1.42 -21.66 -4.82
CA LYS A 133 2.75 -21.37 -5.34
C LYS A 133 3.13 -19.99 -4.81
N PHE A 134 4.21 -19.94 -4.03
CA PHE A 134 4.92 -18.70 -3.79
C PHE A 134 5.60 -18.34 -5.11
N ASP A 135 4.80 -17.85 -6.07
CA ASP A 135 5.32 -17.41 -7.36
C ASP A 135 6.13 -16.13 -7.12
N GLY A 136 7.45 -16.27 -7.21
CA GLY A 136 8.42 -15.18 -7.26
C GLY A 136 8.82 -14.64 -5.89
N ASP A 137 9.96 -15.09 -5.41
CA ASP A 137 11.00 -14.23 -4.84
C ASP A 137 10.49 -12.96 -4.13
N ASP A 138 10.45 -13.01 -2.79
CA ASP A 138 10.30 -11.85 -1.89
C ASP A 138 11.48 -10.82 -2.05
N THR A 139 12.21 -10.84 -3.16
CA THR A 139 13.52 -10.20 -3.40
C THR A 139 13.46 -8.89 -4.19
N TYR A 140 12.31 -8.46 -4.68
CA TYR A 140 12.20 -7.11 -5.22
C TYR A 140 11.61 -6.22 -4.15
N TRP A 141 12.42 -5.44 -3.43
CA TRP A 141 12.18 -4.05 -2.96
C TRP A 141 13.29 -3.60 -1.99
N TYR A 142 14.52 -3.36 -2.48
CA TYR A 142 15.47 -2.35 -1.98
C TYR A 142 16.52 -2.09 -3.06
N GLU A 143 16.21 -1.18 -3.99
CA GLU A 143 17.21 -0.33 -4.66
C GLU A 143 16.77 1.13 -4.50
#